data_AF-A0A7G4A2I8-F1
#
_entry.id   AF-A0A7G4A2I8-F1
#
_cell.length_a   1.000
_cell.length_b   1.000
_cell.length_c   1.000
_cell.angle_alpha   90.00
_cell.angle_beta   90.00
_cell.angle_gamma   90.00
#
_symmetry.space_group_name_H-M   'P 1'
#
loop_
_entity.id
_entity.type
_entity.pdbx_description
1 polymer ?
#
loop_
_entity_poly.entity_id
_entity_poly.type
_entity_poly.pdbx_seq_one_letter_code
_entity_poly.pdbx_strand_id
1 'polypeptide(L)'
;MGFYFNTFRQQQGDKAYNEQRYEEALMHYSEALKTLNLHAASNSVRHNDFYDALVYVLSEIVTTRLQLIRREAQDLHFDAIAKYWQDIPGLLQEMELTYKEHLTGLTHFFSNKEQVIKKTHKLLAVVCEEISDELMDQLEDKDEINLNSQEVRSQAIEWMNRAITFQVKTKDSPKLSSSLGYLNLLEQQYKETESETSLHVMSEFIGKYKLLEMPIQSPLRKLELLSYVARLAIFNLEDISELVHECKALYDLLSEEEKENPILDDLQSLVNLIPQEEEEEKEENQLTDMVLTEETPPFSNLDENADYSKEVSVASEKFNFSTDHLDSSMEVQNPSSETTPLFIPTLPSTSPFETSDPVITPQPLSIQSSSQGSAQTSQSFFNTSSQTSSSEEFHPYSKAFQSALDKIISDTSNPKFLANLLSLIADFFGKYKAAGIQKQNAIVLAFDLYQQVLKIDPTHNRACIKLQESSIQHRSLIGPYKFFNGAQNHTAVATQISAAKACFKQTLEELTVQLESLLMNQPGKMRITIDLLICFIEEQLRKGAITLTPNLELAKMLTDTFEIELKNSAYPGAILEKF
;
A
#
# COMPACT_ATOMS: atom_id res chain seq x y z
N MET A 1 -2.59 9.77 19.14
CA MET A 1 -3.50 9.15 18.14
C MET A 1 -3.43 9.75 16.72
N GLY A 2 -2.72 10.85 16.43
CA GLY A 2 -2.88 11.57 15.16
C GLY A 2 -1.69 11.53 14.18
N PHE A 3 -0.91 10.44 14.09
CA PHE A 3 0.22 10.41 13.16
C PHE A 3 -0.23 10.39 11.68
N TYR A 4 -1.33 9.70 11.39
CA TYR A 4 -1.90 9.62 10.03
C TYR A 4 -3.42 9.47 10.06
N PHE A 5 -3.96 8.68 10.97
CA PHE A 5 -5.40 8.42 11.05
C PHE A 5 -6.21 9.68 11.40
N ASN A 6 -7.28 9.92 10.64
CA ASN A 6 -8.14 11.10 10.67
C ASN A 6 -7.39 12.42 10.42
N THR A 7 -6.19 12.37 9.85
CA THR A 7 -5.47 13.59 9.46
C THR A 7 -6.06 14.17 8.19
N PHE A 8 -5.78 15.47 7.99
CA PHE A 8 -6.14 16.18 6.77
C PHE A 8 -5.63 15.46 5.51
N ARG A 9 -4.35 15.02 5.54
CA ARG A 9 -3.70 14.34 4.41
C ARG A 9 -4.38 13.01 4.09
N GLN A 10 -4.74 12.22 5.10
CA GLN A 10 -5.52 11.01 4.88
C GLN A 10 -6.88 11.33 4.23
N GLN A 11 -7.65 12.25 4.80
CA GLN A 11 -9.00 12.55 4.31
C GLN A 11 -9.01 13.08 2.86
N GLN A 12 -8.05 13.93 2.49
CA GLN A 12 -7.95 14.39 1.09
C GLN A 12 -7.40 13.32 0.16
N GLY A 13 -6.42 12.55 0.61
CA GLY A 13 -5.92 11.39 -0.13
C GLY A 13 -7.05 10.41 -0.45
N ASP A 14 -7.81 10.01 0.57
CA ASP A 14 -8.94 9.07 0.45
C ASP A 14 -10.02 9.64 -0.46
N LYS A 15 -10.32 10.94 -0.35
CA LYS A 15 -11.28 11.61 -1.22
C LYS A 15 -10.81 11.58 -2.69
N ALA A 16 -9.57 12.00 -2.95
CA ALA A 16 -9.01 12.01 -4.30
C ALA A 16 -8.93 10.59 -4.89
N TYR A 17 -8.55 9.60 -4.07
CA TYR A 17 -8.51 8.20 -4.45
C TYR A 17 -9.90 7.68 -4.87
N ASN A 18 -10.93 7.95 -4.06
CA ASN A 18 -12.31 7.56 -4.37
C ASN A 18 -12.87 8.26 -5.61
N GLU A 19 -12.39 9.47 -5.91
CA GLU A 19 -12.71 10.22 -7.13
C GLU A 19 -11.82 9.83 -8.33
N GLN A 20 -10.99 8.78 -8.20
CA GLN A 20 -10.05 8.28 -9.21
C GLN A 20 -8.98 9.29 -9.66
N ARG A 21 -8.77 10.35 -8.86
CA ARG A 21 -7.70 11.35 -9.03
C ARG A 21 -6.43 10.84 -8.33
N TYR A 22 -5.89 9.73 -8.82
CA TYR A 22 -4.83 8.97 -8.15
C TYR A 22 -3.52 9.74 -8.00
N GLU A 23 -3.16 10.61 -8.93
CA GLU A 23 -1.98 11.47 -8.85
C GLU A 23 -2.07 12.46 -7.67
N GLU A 24 -3.26 13.01 -7.45
CA GLU A 24 -3.54 13.90 -6.31
C GLU A 24 -3.61 13.13 -4.99
N ALA A 25 -4.19 11.93 -5.01
CA ALA A 25 -4.17 11.03 -3.85
C ALA A 25 -2.72 10.70 -3.44
N LEU A 26 -1.87 10.36 -4.43
CA LEU A 26 -0.46 10.05 -4.23
C LEU A 26 0.30 11.24 -3.64
N MET A 27 0.01 12.47 -4.08
CA MET A 27 0.58 13.68 -3.51
C MET A 27 0.27 13.78 -2.01
N HIS A 28 -0.99 13.62 -1.62
CA HIS A 28 -1.41 13.72 -0.22
C HIS A 28 -0.81 12.61 0.66
N TYR A 29 -0.80 11.37 0.18
CA TYR A 29 -0.18 10.26 0.92
C TYR A 29 1.34 10.42 1.03
N SER A 30 2.01 10.91 -0.02
CA SER A 30 3.45 11.19 0.01
C SER A 30 3.80 12.32 0.98
N GLU A 31 2.97 13.36 1.07
CA GLU A 31 3.13 14.40 2.09
C GLU A 31 2.92 13.84 3.51
N ALA A 32 1.95 12.94 3.71
CA ALA A 32 1.78 12.27 4.99
C ALA A 32 3.02 11.46 5.38
N LEU A 33 3.62 10.74 4.43
CA LEU A 33 4.87 10.01 4.65
C LEU A 33 6.02 10.94 5.04
N LYS A 34 6.16 12.09 4.35
CA LYS A 34 7.15 13.12 4.72
C LYS A 34 6.96 13.61 6.15
N THR A 35 5.72 13.88 6.57
CA THR A 35 5.43 14.27 7.95
C THR A 35 5.80 13.19 8.96
N LEU A 36 5.52 11.92 8.67
CA LEU A 36 5.94 10.80 9.51
C LEU A 36 7.46 10.72 9.62
N ASN A 37 8.18 10.87 8.50
CA ASN A 37 9.64 10.82 8.48
C ASN A 37 10.29 11.99 9.26
N LEU A 38 9.73 13.20 9.17
CA LEU A 38 10.15 14.33 9.99
C LEU A 38 9.94 14.07 11.48
N HIS A 39 8.81 13.44 11.84
CA HIS A 39 8.58 13.00 13.22
C HIS A 39 9.60 11.93 13.67
N ALA A 40 9.90 10.96 12.80
CA ALA A 40 10.88 9.92 13.07
C ALA A 40 12.33 10.44 13.24
N ALA A 41 12.64 11.59 12.65
CA ALA A 41 13.94 12.26 12.75
C ALA A 41 14.05 13.17 14.00
N SER A 42 12.93 13.75 14.44
CA SER A 42 12.90 14.67 15.59
C SER A 42 12.73 13.99 16.94
N ASN A 43 12.28 12.73 16.96
CA ASN A 43 12.02 11.98 18.19
C ASN A 43 12.76 10.63 18.21
N SER A 44 13.56 10.39 19.25
CA SER A 44 14.36 9.17 19.37
C SER A 44 13.58 7.96 19.86
N VAL A 45 12.39 8.16 20.46
CA VAL A 45 11.52 7.08 20.94
C VAL A 45 10.29 6.98 20.05
N ARG A 46 10.15 5.86 19.36
CA ARG A 46 9.01 5.58 18.46
C ARG A 46 8.00 4.68 19.15
N HIS A 47 6.74 5.06 19.11
CA HIS A 47 5.63 4.27 19.66
C HIS A 47 5.01 3.36 18.61
N ASN A 48 4.34 2.28 19.03
CA ASN A 48 3.67 1.33 18.11
C ASN A 48 2.68 2.02 17.16
N ASP A 49 2.00 3.07 17.61
CA ASP A 49 1.07 3.86 16.80
C ASP A 49 1.74 4.60 15.63
N PHE A 50 3.02 4.96 15.78
CA PHE A 50 3.80 5.55 14.69
C PHE A 50 4.06 4.50 13.61
N TYR A 51 4.53 3.31 14.01
CA TYR A 51 4.79 2.21 13.07
C TYR A 51 3.51 1.73 12.39
N ASP A 52 2.38 1.76 13.10
CA ASP A 52 1.06 1.49 12.54
C ASP A 52 0.69 2.49 11.44
N ALA A 53 0.83 3.79 11.74
CA ALA A 53 0.60 4.85 10.77
C ALA A 53 1.54 4.73 9.55
N LEU A 54 2.80 4.36 9.77
CA LEU A 54 3.78 4.16 8.71
C LEU A 54 3.37 3.02 7.77
N VAL A 55 3.01 1.85 8.31
CA VAL A 55 2.53 0.71 7.51
C VAL A 55 1.31 1.08 6.67
N TYR A 56 0.34 1.81 7.25
CA TYR A 56 -0.83 2.27 6.49
C TYR A 56 -0.46 3.24 5.37
N VAL A 57 0.31 4.29 5.66
CA VAL A 57 0.70 5.27 4.63
C VAL A 57 1.45 4.60 3.49
N LEU A 58 2.41 3.73 3.80
CA LEU A 58 3.14 2.96 2.78
C LEU A 58 2.19 2.11 1.94
N SER A 59 1.22 1.43 2.57
CA SER A 59 0.23 0.63 1.85
C SER A 59 -0.67 1.45 0.92
N GLU A 60 -1.08 2.66 1.32
CA GLU A 60 -1.92 3.55 0.51
C GLU A 60 -1.13 4.14 -0.66
N ILE A 61 0.15 4.48 -0.47
CA ILE A 61 1.04 4.92 -1.55
C ILE A 61 1.21 3.80 -2.58
N VAL A 62 1.52 2.57 -2.14
CA VAL A 62 1.68 1.42 -3.02
C VAL A 62 0.38 1.14 -3.77
N THR A 63 -0.75 1.08 -3.05
CA THR A 63 -2.08 0.83 -3.63
C THR A 63 -2.44 1.86 -4.68
N THR A 64 -2.18 3.15 -4.41
CA THR A 64 -2.44 4.24 -5.35
C THR A 64 -1.56 4.15 -6.60
N ARG A 65 -0.27 3.83 -6.44
CA ARG A 65 0.64 3.60 -7.56
C ARG A 65 0.20 2.43 -8.43
N LEU A 66 -0.34 1.37 -7.84
CA LEU A 66 -0.86 0.23 -8.59
C LEU A 66 -2.08 0.59 -9.43
N GLN A 67 -2.95 1.49 -8.96
CA GLN A 67 -4.05 2.00 -9.79
C GLN A 67 -3.55 2.85 -10.96
N LEU A 68 -2.49 3.64 -10.76
CA LEU A 68 -1.83 4.36 -11.86
C LEU A 68 -1.22 3.39 -12.87
N ILE A 69 -0.49 2.38 -12.40
CA ILE A 69 0.12 1.36 -13.26
C ILE A 69 -0.96 0.63 -14.09
N ARG A 70 -2.07 0.24 -13.46
CA ARG A 70 -3.19 -0.40 -14.16
C ARG A 70 -3.75 0.48 -15.28
N ARG A 71 -3.92 1.79 -15.01
CA ARG A 71 -4.37 2.76 -16.03
C ARG A 71 -3.37 2.84 -17.19
N GLU A 72 -2.08 2.98 -16.90
CA GLU A 72 -1.06 3.06 -17.95
C GLU A 72 -0.92 1.76 -18.75
N ALA A 73 -1.12 0.60 -18.13
CA ALA A 73 -1.13 -0.69 -18.82
C ALA A 73 -2.29 -0.76 -19.83
N GLN A 74 -3.50 -0.43 -19.40
CA GLN A 74 -4.70 -0.39 -20.27
C GLN A 74 -4.56 0.60 -21.44
N ASP A 75 -3.82 1.69 -21.25
CA ASP A 75 -3.53 2.66 -22.30
C ASP A 75 -2.28 2.28 -23.14
N LEU A 76 -1.71 1.08 -22.93
CA LEU A 76 -0.51 0.54 -23.59
C LEU A 76 0.76 1.40 -23.42
N HIS A 77 0.83 2.20 -22.35
CA HIS A 77 1.97 3.07 -22.01
C HIS A 77 2.97 2.39 -21.07
N PHE A 78 3.54 1.26 -21.49
CA PHE A 78 4.45 0.46 -20.65
C PHE A 78 5.71 1.19 -20.18
N ASP A 79 6.19 2.18 -20.95
CA ASP A 79 7.31 3.04 -20.52
C ASP A 79 7.00 3.83 -19.24
N ALA A 80 5.74 4.22 -19.05
CA ALA A 80 5.29 4.96 -17.87
C ALA A 80 5.15 4.05 -16.63
N ILE A 81 4.94 2.74 -16.81
CA ILE A 81 4.84 1.76 -15.72
C ILE A 81 6.14 1.71 -14.91
N ALA A 82 7.29 1.72 -15.59
CA ALA A 82 8.60 1.67 -14.93
C ALA A 82 8.79 2.79 -13.90
N LYS A 83 8.31 4.01 -14.22
CA LYS A 83 8.36 5.17 -13.34
C LYS A 83 7.58 4.95 -12.05
N TYR A 84 6.38 4.40 -12.13
CA TYR A 84 5.56 4.15 -10.94
C TYR A 84 6.06 2.95 -10.14
N TRP A 85 6.56 1.92 -10.83
CA TRP A 85 7.07 0.70 -10.23
C TRP A 85 8.35 0.91 -9.43
N GLN A 86 9.24 1.83 -9.86
CA GLN A 86 10.58 2.02 -9.31
C GLN A 86 10.64 2.07 -7.77
N ASP A 87 9.71 2.77 -7.11
CA ASP A 87 9.74 2.91 -5.65
C ASP A 87 8.96 1.81 -4.90
N ILE A 88 8.13 1.03 -5.59
CA ILE A 88 7.26 0.01 -4.96
C ILE A 88 8.07 -1.02 -4.17
N PRO A 89 9.16 -1.63 -4.70
CA PRO A 89 9.95 -2.60 -3.97
C PRO A 89 10.48 -2.06 -2.63
N GLY A 90 11.00 -0.82 -2.63
CA GLY A 90 11.53 -0.18 -1.42
C GLY A 90 10.44 0.10 -0.38
N LEU A 91 9.31 0.65 -0.82
CA LEU A 91 8.15 0.92 0.05
C LEU A 91 7.58 -0.37 0.65
N LEU A 92 7.52 -1.44 -0.15
CA LEU A 92 7.04 -2.74 0.30
C LEU A 92 7.99 -3.36 1.33
N GLN A 93 9.29 -3.32 1.08
CA GLN A 93 10.30 -3.81 2.01
C GLN A 93 10.23 -3.07 3.35
N GLU A 94 10.13 -1.74 3.32
CA GLU A 94 9.99 -0.92 4.53
C GLU A 94 8.71 -1.26 5.29
N MET A 95 7.59 -1.46 4.58
CA MET A 95 6.31 -1.84 5.17
C MET A 95 6.38 -3.22 5.85
N GLU A 96 6.94 -4.23 5.16
CA GLU A 96 7.12 -5.59 5.69
C GLU A 96 8.05 -5.61 6.91
N LEU A 97 9.19 -4.93 6.83
CA LEU A 97 10.19 -4.87 7.89
C LEU A 97 9.63 -4.14 9.12
N THR A 98 8.97 -2.99 8.92
CA THR A 98 8.32 -2.24 9.99
C THR A 98 7.30 -3.10 10.72
N TYR A 99 6.48 -3.85 9.98
CA TYR A 99 5.52 -4.75 10.60
C TYR A 99 6.21 -5.87 11.37
N LYS A 100 7.18 -6.54 10.73
CA LYS A 100 7.89 -7.69 11.31
C LYS A 100 8.59 -7.32 12.61
N GLU A 101 9.33 -6.22 12.63
CA GLU A 101 10.20 -5.82 13.74
C GLU A 101 9.46 -5.13 14.89
N HIS A 102 8.39 -4.38 14.58
CA HIS A 102 7.78 -3.49 15.56
C HIS A 102 6.32 -3.79 15.88
N LEU A 103 5.61 -4.56 15.03
CA LEU A 103 4.16 -4.75 15.14
C LEU A 103 3.73 -6.22 15.33
N THR A 104 4.58 -7.18 14.99
CA THR A 104 4.27 -8.62 15.13
C THR A 104 3.98 -9.01 16.58
N GLY A 105 2.90 -9.77 16.80
CA GLY A 105 2.54 -10.29 18.12
C GLY A 105 1.89 -9.27 19.07
N LEU A 106 1.72 -8.02 18.64
CA LEU A 106 1.03 -7.00 19.43
C LEU A 106 -0.48 -7.06 19.16
N THR A 107 -1.26 -7.43 20.18
CA THR A 107 -2.73 -7.37 20.16
C THR A 107 -3.21 -5.93 20.39
N HIS A 108 -2.94 -5.01 19.47
CA HIS A 108 -3.56 -3.68 19.48
C HIS A 108 -4.92 -3.72 18.77
N PHE A 109 -5.99 -3.33 19.49
CA PHE A 109 -7.39 -3.45 19.07
C PHE A 109 -7.81 -2.63 17.82
N PHE A 110 -6.96 -1.74 17.30
CA PHE A 110 -7.39 -0.70 16.34
C PHE A 110 -6.95 -0.92 14.90
N SER A 111 -6.15 -1.93 14.60
CA SER A 111 -5.51 -2.00 13.29
C SER A 111 -5.35 -3.43 12.79
N ASN A 112 -5.94 -3.68 11.63
CA ASN A 112 -5.97 -4.98 10.96
C ASN A 112 -4.69 -5.13 10.11
N LYS A 113 -3.52 -4.95 10.75
CA LYS A 113 -2.19 -4.72 10.13
C LYS A 113 -1.78 -5.82 9.16
N GLU A 114 -1.94 -7.06 9.61
CA GLU A 114 -1.68 -8.24 8.80
C GLU A 114 -2.61 -8.27 7.57
N GLN A 115 -3.87 -7.87 7.73
CA GLN A 115 -4.79 -7.75 6.61
C GLN A 115 -4.42 -6.61 5.65
N VAL A 116 -3.83 -5.51 6.12
CA VAL A 116 -3.35 -4.43 5.23
C VAL A 116 -2.24 -4.95 4.33
N ILE A 117 -1.18 -5.52 4.90
CA ILE A 117 -0.07 -6.08 4.12
C ILE A 117 -0.55 -7.18 3.18
N LYS A 118 -1.41 -8.08 3.68
CA LYS A 118 -2.01 -9.14 2.86
C LYS A 118 -2.88 -8.59 1.73
N LYS A 119 -3.62 -7.50 1.95
CA LYS A 119 -4.41 -6.82 0.90
C LYS A 119 -3.49 -6.17 -0.14
N THR A 120 -2.43 -5.50 0.28
CA THR A 120 -1.43 -4.89 -0.63
C THR A 120 -0.77 -5.95 -1.50
N HIS A 121 -0.32 -7.07 -0.93
CA HIS A 121 0.22 -8.19 -1.72
C HIS A 121 -0.80 -8.82 -2.66
N LYS A 122 -2.06 -8.98 -2.24
CA LYS A 122 -3.12 -9.47 -3.13
C LYS A 122 -3.33 -8.52 -4.32
N LEU A 123 -3.31 -7.21 -4.09
CA LEU A 123 -3.46 -6.24 -5.16
C LEU A 123 -2.23 -6.23 -6.09
N LEU A 124 -1.02 -6.32 -5.54
CA LEU A 124 0.22 -6.47 -6.31
C LEU A 124 0.15 -7.69 -7.22
N ALA A 125 -0.26 -8.84 -6.68
CA ALA A 125 -0.44 -10.06 -7.46
C ALA A 125 -1.39 -9.85 -8.65
N VAL A 126 -2.56 -9.27 -8.39
CA VAL A 126 -3.57 -9.03 -9.43
C VAL A 126 -3.06 -8.05 -10.50
N VAL A 127 -2.47 -6.93 -10.10
CA VAL A 127 -2.00 -5.92 -11.06
C VAL A 127 -0.81 -6.43 -11.88
N CYS A 128 0.08 -7.23 -11.29
CA CYS A 128 1.17 -7.85 -12.05
C CYS A 128 0.66 -8.87 -13.08
N GLU A 129 -0.39 -9.64 -12.74
CA GLU A 129 -1.06 -10.58 -13.66
C GLU A 129 -1.71 -9.79 -14.81
N GLU A 130 -2.47 -8.73 -14.51
CA GLU A 130 -3.10 -7.85 -15.52
C GLU A 130 -2.07 -7.20 -16.47
N ILE A 131 -0.91 -6.76 -15.97
CA ILE A 131 0.16 -6.21 -16.84
C ILE A 131 0.71 -7.29 -17.78
N SER A 132 0.88 -8.52 -17.27
CA SER A 132 1.34 -9.63 -18.09
C SER A 132 0.35 -9.96 -19.20
N ASP A 133 -0.95 -9.97 -18.86
CA ASP A 133 -2.02 -10.27 -19.82
C ASP A 133 -2.09 -9.18 -20.91
N GLU A 134 -2.05 -7.90 -20.52
CA GLU A 134 -2.08 -6.77 -21.47
C GLU A 134 -0.84 -6.72 -22.39
N LEU A 135 0.33 -7.13 -21.90
CA LEU A 135 1.53 -7.28 -22.73
C LEU A 135 1.36 -8.38 -23.79
N MET A 136 0.62 -9.44 -23.47
CA MET A 136 0.33 -10.53 -24.41
C MET A 136 -0.75 -10.15 -25.41
N ASP A 137 -1.81 -9.49 -24.97
CA ASP A 137 -2.86 -8.96 -25.85
C ASP A 137 -2.23 -8.01 -26.91
N GLN A 138 -1.26 -7.19 -26.50
CA GLN A 138 -0.50 -6.34 -27.43
C GLN A 138 0.28 -7.13 -28.49
N LEU A 139 0.77 -8.34 -28.17
CA LEU A 139 1.48 -9.20 -29.11
C LEU A 139 0.50 -9.88 -30.08
N GLU A 140 -0.68 -10.26 -29.62
CA GLU A 140 -1.71 -10.91 -30.43
C GLU A 140 -2.37 -9.95 -31.43
N ASP A 141 -2.56 -8.69 -31.05
CA ASP A 141 -3.18 -7.65 -31.91
C ASP A 141 -2.24 -7.11 -33.00
N LYS A 142 -0.92 -7.35 -32.89
CA LYS A 142 0.09 -6.85 -33.83
C LYS A 142 0.60 -7.97 -34.73
N ASP A 143 -0.17 -8.29 -35.76
CA ASP A 143 0.14 -9.23 -36.86
C ASP A 143 1.51 -9.00 -37.58
N GLU A 144 2.21 -7.90 -37.29
CA GLU A 144 3.51 -7.61 -37.87
C GLU A 144 4.65 -8.05 -36.95
N ILE A 145 5.50 -8.93 -37.48
CA ILE A 145 6.80 -9.40 -36.97
C ILE A 145 7.56 -8.23 -36.35
N ASN A 146 7.33 -7.99 -35.06
CA ASN A 146 7.94 -6.89 -34.34
C ASN A 146 9.28 -7.41 -33.83
N LEU A 147 10.37 -6.70 -34.16
CA LEU A 147 11.72 -6.99 -33.66
C LEU A 147 11.82 -7.06 -32.12
N ASN A 148 10.78 -6.58 -31.42
CA ASN A 148 10.67 -6.55 -29.97
C ASN A 148 9.74 -7.63 -29.39
N SER A 149 9.18 -8.56 -30.18
CA SER A 149 8.22 -9.57 -29.68
C SER A 149 8.80 -10.41 -28.53
N GLN A 150 10.07 -10.80 -28.68
CA GLN A 150 10.81 -11.57 -27.68
C GLN A 150 11.04 -10.77 -26.39
N GLU A 151 11.29 -9.46 -26.50
CA GLU A 151 11.50 -8.59 -25.33
C GLU A 151 10.19 -8.41 -24.56
N VAL A 152 9.09 -8.12 -25.27
CA VAL A 152 7.75 -7.99 -24.68
C VAL A 152 7.32 -9.28 -23.99
N ARG A 153 7.54 -10.46 -24.61
CA ARG A 153 7.25 -11.75 -23.97
C ARG A 153 8.10 -12.01 -22.73
N SER A 154 9.38 -11.67 -22.78
CA SER A 154 10.26 -11.79 -21.61
C SER A 154 9.78 -10.90 -20.46
N GLN A 155 9.27 -9.71 -20.76
CA GLN A 155 8.64 -8.83 -19.77
C GLN A 155 7.33 -9.41 -19.23
N ALA A 156 6.47 -9.99 -20.07
CA ALA A 156 5.24 -10.65 -19.63
C ALA A 156 5.53 -11.80 -18.65
N ILE A 157 6.49 -12.67 -18.99
CA ILE A 157 6.97 -13.75 -18.10
C ILE A 157 7.46 -13.20 -16.77
N GLU A 158 8.22 -12.10 -16.78
CA GLU A 158 8.72 -11.48 -15.56
C GLU A 158 7.57 -10.94 -14.69
N TRP A 159 6.59 -10.27 -15.28
CA TRP A 159 5.41 -9.75 -14.59
C TRP A 159 4.54 -10.87 -14.01
N MET A 160 4.30 -11.94 -14.77
CA MET A 160 3.58 -13.11 -14.26
C MET A 160 4.32 -13.80 -13.11
N ASN A 161 5.65 -13.92 -13.19
CA ASN A 161 6.45 -14.48 -12.10
C ASN A 161 6.39 -13.61 -10.84
N ARG A 162 6.39 -12.27 -10.99
CA ARG A 162 6.15 -11.33 -9.88
C ARG A 162 4.76 -11.53 -9.28
N ALA A 163 3.73 -11.70 -10.12
CA ALA A 163 2.37 -11.97 -9.68
C ALA A 163 2.32 -13.22 -8.79
N ILE A 164 2.88 -14.33 -9.27
CA ILE A 164 2.98 -15.60 -8.52
C ILE A 164 3.73 -15.41 -7.20
N THR A 165 4.86 -14.70 -7.21
CA THR A 165 5.64 -14.43 -6.00
C THR A 165 4.79 -13.71 -4.93
N PHE A 166 3.99 -12.73 -5.32
CA PHE A 166 3.06 -12.07 -4.40
C PHE A 166 1.87 -12.95 -3.98
N GLN A 167 1.38 -13.83 -4.85
CA GLN A 167 0.34 -14.80 -4.49
C GLN A 167 0.83 -15.73 -3.37
N VAL A 168 2.05 -16.27 -3.49
CA VAL A 168 2.69 -17.14 -2.50
C VAL A 168 2.93 -16.43 -1.16
N LYS A 169 3.14 -15.11 -1.17
CA LYS A 169 3.21 -14.33 0.09
C LYS A 169 1.86 -14.20 0.80
N THR A 170 0.73 -14.46 0.12
CA THR A 170 -0.62 -14.29 0.69
C THR A 170 -1.37 -15.60 0.93
N LYS A 171 -0.95 -16.65 0.24
CA LYS A 171 -1.49 -18.01 0.25
C LYS A 171 -0.32 -18.97 0.19
N ASP A 172 -0.44 -20.15 0.78
CA ASP A 172 0.65 -21.15 0.78
C ASP A 172 1.00 -21.68 -0.62
N SER A 173 0.13 -21.47 -1.62
CA SER A 173 0.33 -21.88 -3.01
C SER A 173 -0.17 -20.82 -4.01
N PRO A 174 0.39 -20.78 -5.23
CA PRO A 174 -0.13 -19.95 -6.31
C PRO A 174 -1.53 -20.40 -6.75
N LYS A 175 -2.26 -19.49 -7.38
CA LYS A 175 -3.56 -19.79 -8.01
C LYS A 175 -3.30 -20.61 -9.28
N LEU A 176 -4.03 -21.71 -9.44
CA LEU A 176 -3.89 -22.60 -10.60
C LEU A 176 -3.96 -21.84 -11.94
N SER A 177 -4.90 -20.89 -12.10
CA SER A 177 -4.99 -20.13 -13.37
C SER A 177 -3.73 -19.34 -13.69
N SER A 178 -3.12 -18.71 -12.68
CA SER A 178 -1.90 -17.91 -12.87
C SER A 178 -0.68 -18.82 -13.10
N SER A 179 -0.67 -20.01 -12.47
CA SER A 179 0.31 -21.06 -12.76
C SER A 179 0.21 -21.56 -14.20
N LEU A 180 -1.01 -21.81 -14.70
CA LEU A 180 -1.23 -22.24 -16.08
C LEU A 180 -0.86 -21.12 -17.07
N GLY A 181 -1.26 -19.86 -16.80
CA GLY A 181 -0.84 -18.71 -17.60
C GLY A 181 0.68 -18.55 -17.67
N TYR A 182 1.39 -18.75 -16.55
CA TYR A 182 2.86 -18.73 -16.54
C TYR A 182 3.48 -19.87 -17.38
N LEU A 183 2.94 -21.08 -17.28
CA LEU A 183 3.40 -22.22 -18.09
C LEU A 183 3.13 -22.00 -19.57
N ASN A 184 1.98 -21.40 -19.92
CA ASN A 184 1.66 -21.01 -21.29
C ASN A 184 2.68 -20.02 -21.86
N LEU A 185 3.05 -18.98 -21.10
CA LEU A 185 4.06 -18.00 -21.52
C LEU A 185 5.44 -18.65 -21.76
N LEU A 186 5.85 -19.56 -20.87
CA LEU A 186 7.11 -20.31 -21.01
C LEU A 186 7.07 -21.27 -22.21
N GLU A 187 5.95 -21.93 -22.45
CA GLU A 187 5.73 -22.74 -23.64
C GLU A 187 5.87 -21.89 -24.92
N GLN A 188 5.18 -20.76 -24.99
CA GLN A 188 5.25 -19.87 -26.15
C GLN A 188 6.68 -19.37 -26.38
N GLN A 189 7.41 -19.02 -25.32
CA GLN A 189 8.83 -18.67 -25.42
C GLN A 189 9.68 -19.83 -25.93
N TYR A 190 9.42 -21.06 -25.48
CA TYR A 190 10.08 -22.25 -26.00
C TYR A 190 9.78 -22.49 -27.48
N LYS A 191 8.51 -22.40 -27.89
CA LYS A 191 8.08 -22.59 -29.29
C LYS A 191 8.77 -21.61 -30.25
N GLU A 192 9.07 -20.38 -29.81
CA GLU A 192 9.75 -19.38 -30.64
C GLU A 192 11.29 -19.46 -30.60
N THR A 193 11.86 -19.74 -29.44
CA THR A 193 13.32 -19.68 -29.25
C THR A 193 14.02 -21.03 -29.34
N GLU A 194 13.26 -22.12 -29.24
CA GLU A 194 13.73 -23.49 -29.04
C GLU A 194 14.68 -23.63 -27.82
N SER A 195 14.64 -22.67 -26.89
CA SER A 195 15.56 -22.66 -25.74
C SER A 195 15.12 -23.67 -24.68
N GLU A 196 15.97 -24.65 -24.41
CA GLU A 196 15.78 -25.66 -23.34
C GLU A 196 15.66 -25.03 -21.94
N THR A 197 16.14 -23.79 -21.77
CA THR A 197 16.04 -23.06 -20.50
C THR A 197 14.59 -22.90 -20.04
N SER A 198 13.68 -22.61 -20.96
CA SER A 198 12.24 -22.47 -20.67
C SER A 198 11.64 -23.78 -20.16
N LEU A 199 12.01 -24.92 -20.77
CA LEU A 199 11.56 -26.24 -20.33
C LEU A 199 12.11 -26.60 -18.94
N HIS A 200 13.36 -26.25 -18.66
CA HIS A 200 13.93 -26.47 -17.34
C HIS A 200 13.19 -25.65 -16.26
N VAL A 201 12.88 -24.39 -16.55
CA VAL A 201 12.09 -23.52 -15.65
C VAL A 201 10.67 -24.06 -15.46
N MET A 202 10.02 -24.56 -16.51
CA MET A 202 8.70 -25.21 -16.41
C MET A 202 8.74 -26.42 -15.46
N SER A 203 9.73 -27.31 -15.64
CA SER A 203 9.91 -28.51 -14.81
C SER A 203 10.16 -28.14 -13.34
N GLU A 204 11.07 -27.20 -13.08
CA GLU A 204 11.33 -26.70 -11.72
C GLU A 204 10.07 -26.10 -11.10
N PHE A 205 9.31 -25.31 -11.86
CA PHE A 205 8.10 -24.66 -11.39
C PHE A 205 6.99 -25.65 -11.01
N ILE A 206 6.72 -26.64 -11.88
CA ILE A 206 5.73 -27.70 -11.64
C ILE A 206 6.11 -28.49 -10.38
N GLY A 207 7.38 -28.85 -10.24
CA GLY A 207 7.90 -29.57 -9.08
C GLY A 207 7.84 -28.74 -7.79
N LYS A 208 8.30 -27.48 -7.83
CA LYS A 208 8.35 -26.57 -6.68
C LYS A 208 6.99 -26.33 -6.04
N TYR A 209 5.96 -26.17 -6.86
CA TYR A 209 4.59 -25.91 -6.39
C TYR A 209 3.70 -27.15 -6.39
N LYS A 210 4.24 -28.33 -6.68
CA LYS A 210 3.53 -29.62 -6.67
C LYS A 210 2.21 -29.56 -7.46
N LEU A 211 2.23 -28.97 -8.64
CA LEU A 211 1.00 -28.67 -9.39
C LEU A 211 0.19 -29.93 -9.73
N LEU A 212 0.85 -31.07 -9.93
CA LEU A 212 0.20 -32.37 -10.17
C LEU A 212 -0.49 -32.96 -8.94
N GLU A 213 -0.11 -32.56 -7.73
CA GLU A 213 -0.75 -32.98 -6.49
C GLU A 213 -1.97 -32.10 -6.15
N MET A 214 -2.20 -30.99 -6.88
CA MET A 214 -3.31 -30.08 -6.62
C MET A 214 -4.65 -30.71 -7.03
N PRO A 215 -5.73 -30.54 -6.23
CA PRO A 215 -7.05 -31.00 -6.61
C PRO A 215 -7.64 -30.11 -7.73
N ILE A 216 -7.56 -30.58 -8.99
CA ILE A 216 -8.12 -29.90 -10.16
C ILE A 216 -9.46 -30.53 -10.52
N GLN A 217 -10.55 -29.76 -10.37
CA GLN A 217 -11.91 -30.25 -10.68
C GLN A 217 -12.28 -30.15 -12.16
N SER A 218 -11.71 -29.18 -12.89
CA SER A 218 -12.00 -28.97 -14.32
C SER A 218 -11.14 -29.92 -15.17
N PRO A 219 -11.74 -30.82 -15.97
CA PRO A 219 -10.99 -31.72 -16.85
C PRO A 219 -10.11 -30.95 -17.84
N LEU A 220 -10.63 -29.87 -18.44
CA LEU A 220 -9.89 -29.03 -19.38
C LEU A 220 -8.62 -28.42 -18.77
N ARG A 221 -8.71 -27.85 -17.57
CA ARG A 221 -7.52 -27.30 -16.88
C ARG A 221 -6.52 -28.37 -16.47
N LYS A 222 -6.99 -29.59 -16.21
CA LYS A 222 -6.10 -30.73 -15.93
C LYS A 222 -5.39 -31.18 -17.20
N LEU A 223 -6.09 -31.22 -18.33
CA LEU A 223 -5.51 -31.49 -19.65
C LEU A 223 -4.47 -30.45 -20.05
N GLU A 224 -4.75 -29.17 -19.80
CA GLU A 224 -3.78 -28.08 -20.00
C GLU A 224 -2.51 -28.29 -19.16
N LEU A 225 -2.64 -28.64 -17.87
CA LEU A 225 -1.46 -28.97 -17.07
C LEU A 225 -0.68 -30.17 -17.63
N LEU A 226 -1.40 -31.21 -18.06
CA LEU A 226 -0.80 -32.43 -18.61
C LEU A 226 -0.16 -32.20 -19.98
N SER A 227 -0.59 -31.21 -20.78
CA SER A 227 0.09 -30.86 -22.03
C SER A 227 1.50 -30.34 -21.79
N TYR A 228 1.68 -29.51 -20.76
CA TYR A 228 3.01 -29.07 -20.34
C TYR A 228 3.88 -30.25 -19.86
N VAL A 229 3.31 -31.18 -19.09
CA VAL A 229 4.03 -32.37 -18.61
C VAL A 229 4.39 -33.31 -19.75
N ALA A 230 3.47 -33.54 -20.71
CA ALA A 230 3.73 -34.34 -21.89
C ALA A 230 4.94 -33.81 -22.66
N ARG A 231 5.00 -32.49 -22.85
CA ARG A 231 6.12 -31.82 -23.53
C ARG A 231 7.45 -32.04 -22.79
N LEU A 232 7.44 -31.91 -21.46
CA LEU A 232 8.64 -32.18 -20.64
C LEU A 232 9.08 -33.65 -20.72
N ALA A 233 8.14 -34.59 -20.66
CA ALA A 233 8.41 -36.02 -20.77
C ALA A 233 8.97 -36.39 -22.15
N ILE A 234 8.42 -35.83 -23.22
CA ILE A 234 8.94 -36.01 -24.59
C ILE A 234 10.38 -35.47 -24.69
N PHE A 235 10.64 -34.28 -24.13
CA PHE A 235 11.97 -33.68 -24.11
C PHE A 235 12.99 -34.53 -23.32
N ASN A 236 12.58 -35.08 -22.18
CA ASN A 236 13.41 -35.95 -21.33
C ASN A 236 13.53 -37.39 -21.84
N LEU A 237 12.87 -37.75 -22.94
CA LEU A 237 12.77 -39.12 -23.45
C LEU A 237 12.16 -40.11 -22.43
N GLU A 238 11.18 -39.66 -21.65
CA GLU A 238 10.44 -40.45 -20.69
C GLU A 238 9.26 -41.18 -21.36
N ASP A 239 8.81 -42.29 -20.76
CA ASP A 239 7.63 -43.03 -21.25
C ASP A 239 6.36 -42.23 -20.94
N ILE A 240 5.65 -41.82 -22.00
CA ILE A 240 4.42 -41.03 -21.92
C ILE A 240 3.15 -41.89 -21.90
N SER A 241 3.25 -43.22 -21.98
CA SER A 241 2.09 -44.12 -22.18
C SER A 241 1.00 -43.95 -21.10
N GLU A 242 1.40 -43.83 -19.84
CA GLU A 242 0.46 -43.59 -18.73
C GLU A 242 -0.20 -42.21 -18.82
N LEU A 243 0.57 -41.20 -19.21
CA LEU A 243 0.08 -39.82 -19.39
C LEU A 243 -0.90 -39.73 -20.57
N VAL A 244 -0.63 -40.44 -21.66
CA VAL A 244 -1.55 -40.55 -22.81
C VAL A 244 -2.88 -41.15 -22.37
N HIS A 245 -2.85 -42.23 -21.59
CA HIS A 245 -4.06 -42.86 -21.09
C HIS A 245 -4.86 -41.91 -20.19
N GLU A 246 -4.20 -41.17 -19.30
CA GLU A 246 -4.85 -40.17 -18.46
C GLU A 246 -5.46 -39.02 -19.28
N CYS A 247 -4.75 -38.51 -20.29
CA CYS A 247 -5.25 -37.48 -21.19
C CYS A 247 -6.50 -37.95 -21.95
N LYS A 248 -6.51 -39.18 -22.49
CA LYS A 248 -7.69 -39.75 -23.17
C LYS A 248 -8.90 -39.84 -22.23
N ALA A 249 -8.69 -40.37 -21.03
CA ALA A 249 -9.75 -40.50 -20.04
C ALA A 249 -10.34 -39.14 -19.62
N LEU A 250 -9.54 -38.07 -19.59
CA LEU A 250 -10.01 -36.71 -19.31
C LEU A 250 -10.69 -36.06 -20.51
N TYR A 251 -10.22 -36.34 -21.73
CA TYR A 251 -10.83 -35.84 -22.96
C TYR A 251 -12.27 -36.33 -23.12
N ASP A 252 -12.53 -37.59 -22.76
CA ASP A 252 -13.88 -38.19 -22.79
C ASP A 252 -14.89 -37.52 -21.83
N LEU A 253 -14.39 -36.78 -20.83
CA LEU A 253 -15.20 -36.06 -19.85
C LEU A 253 -15.55 -34.62 -20.27
N LEU A 254 -14.99 -34.14 -21.39
CA LEU A 254 -15.21 -32.79 -21.89
C LEU A 254 -16.58 -32.67 -22.59
N SER A 255 -17.20 -31.50 -22.44
CA SER A 255 -18.34 -31.10 -23.28
C SER A 255 -17.89 -30.78 -24.72
N GLU A 256 -18.81 -30.82 -25.68
CA GLU A 256 -18.50 -30.49 -27.08
C GLU A 256 -17.99 -29.05 -27.24
N GLU A 257 -18.45 -28.10 -26.43
CA GLU A 257 -17.95 -26.72 -26.43
C GLU A 257 -16.49 -26.63 -25.94
N GLU A 258 -16.11 -27.46 -24.96
CA GLU A 258 -14.74 -27.49 -24.44
C GLU A 258 -13.76 -28.17 -25.40
N LYS A 259 -14.26 -29.04 -26.30
CA LYS A 259 -13.44 -29.72 -27.31
C LYS A 259 -12.93 -28.80 -28.41
N GLU A 260 -13.53 -27.62 -28.59
CA GLU A 260 -13.06 -26.59 -29.53
C GLU A 260 -11.89 -25.76 -28.98
N ASN A 261 -11.38 -26.07 -27.79
CA ASN A 261 -10.30 -25.31 -27.18
C ASN A 261 -8.94 -25.55 -27.87
N PRO A 262 -8.18 -24.50 -28.24
CA PRO A 262 -6.91 -24.64 -28.99
C PRO A 262 -5.82 -25.41 -28.25
N ILE A 263 -5.88 -25.51 -26.92
CA ILE A 263 -4.94 -26.32 -26.13
C ILE A 263 -5.05 -27.81 -26.49
N LEU A 264 -6.23 -28.26 -26.92
CA LEU A 264 -6.46 -29.65 -27.32
C LEU A 264 -5.81 -29.96 -28.66
N ASP A 265 -5.73 -29.01 -29.58
CA ASP A 265 -4.99 -29.17 -30.83
C ASP A 265 -3.49 -29.31 -30.55
N ASP A 266 -2.96 -28.47 -29.65
CA ASP A 266 -1.58 -28.54 -29.18
C ASP A 266 -1.29 -29.89 -28.50
N LEU A 267 -2.17 -30.33 -27.60
CA LEU A 267 -2.02 -31.62 -26.92
C LEU A 267 -2.17 -32.80 -27.91
N GLN A 268 -3.03 -32.68 -28.92
CA GLN A 268 -3.21 -33.69 -29.95
C GLN A 268 -1.98 -33.84 -30.85
N SER A 269 -1.27 -32.72 -31.09
CA SER A 269 0.02 -32.75 -31.79
C SER A 269 1.13 -33.46 -30.99
N LEU A 270 1.03 -33.46 -29.65
CA LEU A 270 1.98 -34.11 -28.75
C LEU A 270 1.61 -35.57 -28.47
N VAL A 271 0.32 -35.86 -28.37
CA VAL A 271 -0.25 -37.11 -27.90
C VAL A 271 -1.49 -37.39 -28.72
N ASN A 272 -1.58 -38.52 -29.42
CA ASN A 272 -2.78 -38.89 -30.18
C ASN A 272 -3.99 -39.04 -29.24
N LEU A 273 -4.76 -37.96 -29.04
CA LEU A 273 -5.90 -37.87 -28.11
C LEU A 273 -7.13 -38.60 -28.65
N ILE A 274 -7.38 -38.49 -29.96
CA ILE A 274 -8.49 -39.19 -30.61
C ILE A 274 -8.14 -40.69 -30.65
N PRO A 275 -8.98 -41.58 -30.09
CA PRO A 275 -8.88 -43.00 -30.39
C PRO A 275 -8.98 -43.14 -31.91
N GLN A 276 -7.98 -43.72 -32.57
CA GLN A 276 -8.18 -44.26 -33.90
C GLN A 276 -9.26 -45.34 -33.76
N GLU A 277 -10.52 -44.95 -33.89
CA GLU A 277 -11.53 -45.92 -34.30
C GLU A 277 -10.99 -46.57 -35.57
N GLU A 278 -11.10 -47.88 -35.63
CA GLU A 278 -10.64 -48.79 -36.67
C GLU A 278 -11.16 -48.37 -38.06
N GLU A 279 -10.63 -47.29 -38.64
CA GLU A 279 -10.89 -46.89 -40.02
C GLU A 279 -10.13 -47.78 -41.01
N GLU A 280 -9.15 -48.57 -40.53
CA GLU A 280 -8.48 -49.60 -41.33
C GLU A 280 -9.42 -50.77 -41.72
N GLU A 281 -10.55 -50.99 -41.03
CA GLU A 281 -11.50 -52.06 -41.42
C GLU A 281 -12.58 -51.62 -42.45
N LYS A 282 -12.67 -50.33 -42.77
CA LYS A 282 -13.66 -49.83 -43.76
C LYS A 282 -13.10 -49.63 -45.17
N GLU A 283 -11.79 -49.48 -45.33
CA GLU A 283 -11.17 -49.38 -46.67
C GLU A 283 -10.86 -50.75 -47.31
N GLU A 284 -10.61 -51.81 -46.54
CA GLU A 284 -10.37 -53.16 -47.11
C GLU A 284 -11.65 -53.91 -47.53
N ASN A 285 -12.84 -53.49 -47.05
CA ASN A 285 -14.11 -54.15 -47.40
C ASN A 285 -14.85 -53.54 -48.62
N GLN A 286 -14.33 -52.49 -49.25
CA GLN A 286 -14.95 -51.88 -50.45
C GLN A 286 -14.26 -52.23 -51.78
N LEU A 287 -13.15 -52.97 -51.76
CA LEU A 287 -12.41 -53.35 -52.98
C LEU A 287 -12.62 -54.79 -53.47
N THR A 288 -13.46 -55.58 -52.78
CA THR A 288 -13.57 -57.03 -53.04
C THR A 288 -14.95 -57.51 -53.50
N ASP A 289 -15.82 -56.61 -53.98
CA ASP A 289 -17.14 -57.04 -54.49
C ASP A 289 -17.69 -56.15 -55.60
N MET A 290 -17.02 -56.10 -56.76
CA MET A 290 -17.69 -55.76 -58.03
C MET A 290 -16.83 -56.12 -59.26
N VAL A 291 -16.66 -57.42 -59.50
CA VAL A 291 -16.30 -57.96 -60.82
C VAL A 291 -17.27 -59.11 -61.13
N LEU A 292 -17.96 -59.02 -62.28
CA LEU A 292 -18.99 -59.92 -62.85
C LEU A 292 -20.42 -59.59 -62.37
N THR A 293 -21.44 -59.33 -63.20
CA THR A 293 -21.64 -59.61 -64.63
C THR A 293 -22.83 -58.80 -65.18
N GLU A 294 -22.78 -58.65 -66.50
CA GLU A 294 -23.65 -58.02 -67.49
C GLU A 294 -25.20 -58.23 -67.45
N GLU A 295 -25.87 -57.20 -68.00
CA GLU A 295 -26.97 -57.24 -68.99
C GLU A 295 -28.49 -57.12 -68.61
N THR A 296 -28.96 -55.87 -68.80
CA THR A 296 -30.20 -55.37 -69.49
C THR A 296 -31.60 -55.36 -68.82
N PRO A 297 -32.42 -54.28 -69.05
CA PRO A 297 -33.70 -53.96 -68.36
C PRO A 297 -34.91 -54.14 -69.33
N PRO A 298 -36.10 -53.46 -69.25
CA PRO A 298 -36.78 -52.65 -68.21
C PRO A 298 -38.29 -52.98 -68.01
N PHE A 299 -38.95 -52.47 -66.96
CA PHE A 299 -40.39 -52.04 -66.89
C PHE A 299 -40.61 -51.36 -65.51
N SER A 300 -40.76 -50.03 -65.42
CA SER A 300 -41.99 -49.21 -65.50
C SER A 300 -42.79 -49.07 -64.19
N ASN A 301 -42.99 -47.79 -63.80
CA ASN A 301 -44.18 -47.21 -63.15
C ASN A 301 -44.41 -47.59 -61.67
N LEU A 302 -44.96 -46.74 -60.79
CA LEU A 302 -45.36 -45.33 -60.70
C LEU A 302 -45.84 -45.19 -59.24
N ASP A 303 -45.70 -44.00 -58.64
CA ASP A 303 -46.52 -43.45 -57.54
C ASP A 303 -46.45 -44.14 -56.15
N GLU A 304 -46.51 -43.46 -55.00
CA GLU A 304 -46.96 -42.12 -54.65
C GLU A 304 -46.53 -41.77 -53.20
N ASN A 305 -46.26 -40.47 -52.95
CA ASN A 305 -46.53 -39.66 -51.73
C ASN A 305 -45.88 -40.07 -50.37
N ALA A 306 -44.94 -39.28 -49.82
CA ALA A 306 -45.11 -38.02 -49.04
C ALA A 306 -45.79 -38.23 -47.67
N ASP A 307 -45.42 -37.65 -46.52
CA ASP A 307 -44.32 -36.82 -46.00
C ASP A 307 -44.66 -36.60 -44.48
N TYR A 308 -43.73 -36.05 -43.69
CA TYR A 308 -43.90 -35.43 -42.35
C TYR A 308 -43.84 -36.25 -41.03
N SER A 309 -42.63 -36.23 -40.45
CA SER A 309 -42.22 -35.61 -39.15
C SER A 309 -42.61 -36.13 -37.75
N LYS A 310 -41.55 -36.14 -36.92
CA LYS A 310 -41.35 -35.51 -35.58
C LYS A 310 -41.27 -36.40 -34.31
N GLU A 311 -40.13 -36.23 -33.61
CA GLU A 311 -39.92 -35.97 -32.15
C GLU A 311 -40.54 -36.92 -31.10
N VAL A 312 -40.04 -37.14 -29.87
CA VAL A 312 -38.80 -36.95 -29.07
C VAL A 312 -39.11 -37.59 -27.69
N SER A 313 -38.06 -37.91 -26.91
CA SER A 313 -38.01 -37.97 -25.43
C SER A 313 -38.20 -39.26 -24.62
N VAL A 314 -37.22 -39.40 -23.70
CA VAL A 314 -36.94 -40.40 -22.67
C VAL A 314 -37.36 -39.87 -21.29
N ALA A 315 -37.83 -40.75 -20.39
CA ALA A 315 -38.04 -40.54 -18.95
C ALA A 315 -37.07 -41.47 -18.17
N SER A 316 -36.23 -41.06 -17.20
CA SER A 316 -36.41 -40.49 -15.84
C SER A 316 -36.94 -41.46 -14.76
N GLU A 317 -36.08 -41.84 -13.80
CA GLU A 317 -36.36 -42.21 -12.38
C GLU A 317 -35.03 -42.16 -11.58
N LYS A 318 -34.73 -41.11 -10.79
CA LYS A 318 -34.97 -40.88 -9.34
C LYS A 318 -34.37 -41.90 -8.36
N PHE A 319 -33.47 -41.44 -7.47
CA PHE A 319 -33.50 -41.77 -6.02
C PHE A 319 -32.79 -40.70 -5.16
N ASN A 320 -33.38 -40.40 -3.99
CA ASN A 320 -33.08 -39.29 -3.09
C ASN A 320 -32.18 -39.66 -1.89
N PHE A 321 -31.52 -38.62 -1.38
CA PHE A 321 -30.78 -38.46 -0.12
C PHE A 321 -31.57 -38.72 1.16
N SER A 322 -30.85 -38.98 2.26
CA SER A 322 -31.29 -38.67 3.63
C SER A 322 -30.13 -38.27 4.55
N THR A 323 -30.38 -37.20 5.31
CA THR A 323 -29.56 -36.48 6.30
C THR A 323 -29.71 -37.08 7.70
N ASP A 324 -28.73 -36.91 8.61
CA ASP A 324 -28.96 -36.24 9.91
C ASP A 324 -27.72 -36.11 10.85
N HIS A 325 -27.80 -35.04 11.64
CA HIS A 325 -26.89 -34.48 12.67
C HIS A 325 -26.79 -35.30 13.98
N LEU A 326 -25.68 -35.13 14.74
CA LEU A 326 -25.67 -34.57 16.13
C LEU A 326 -24.24 -34.45 16.72
N ASP A 327 -24.19 -33.82 17.90
CA ASP A 327 -23.22 -32.88 18.48
C ASP A 327 -22.49 -33.45 19.73
N SER A 328 -21.57 -32.67 20.33
CA SER A 328 -20.95 -32.78 21.70
C SER A 328 -19.41 -32.97 21.73
N SER A 329 -18.58 -32.48 22.67
CA SER A 329 -18.48 -31.37 23.65
C SER A 329 -17.24 -31.63 24.55
N MET A 330 -16.56 -30.57 25.03
CA MET A 330 -15.55 -30.46 26.13
C MET A 330 -14.18 -31.18 25.99
N GLU A 331 -13.07 -30.82 26.64
CA GLU A 331 -12.40 -29.63 27.22
C GLU A 331 -11.07 -30.18 27.84
N VAL A 332 -10.05 -29.34 28.09
CA VAL A 332 -8.96 -29.47 29.11
C VAL A 332 -7.53 -29.95 28.68
N GLN A 333 -6.58 -28.97 28.78
CA GLN A 333 -5.16 -28.97 29.22
C GLN A 333 -3.96 -29.53 28.39
N ASN A 334 -3.07 -28.57 28.05
CA ASN A 334 -1.58 -28.54 27.92
C ASN A 334 -0.75 -29.48 28.85
N PRO A 335 0.61 -29.50 28.77
CA PRO A 335 1.56 -29.30 27.66
C PRO A 335 2.65 -30.41 27.61
N SER A 336 3.50 -30.46 26.56
CA SER A 336 4.97 -30.59 26.72
C SER A 336 5.70 -30.66 25.38
N SER A 337 6.74 -29.85 25.31
CA SER A 337 7.71 -29.71 24.25
C SER A 337 8.80 -30.78 24.38
N GLU A 338 9.15 -31.46 23.30
CA GLU A 338 10.46 -32.06 23.11
C GLU A 338 10.62 -32.42 21.62
N THR A 339 11.25 -31.53 20.85
CA THR A 339 11.69 -31.85 19.49
C THR A 339 13.21 -31.71 19.43
N THR A 340 13.84 -32.87 19.39
CA THR A 340 15.26 -33.09 19.09
C THR A 340 15.60 -32.55 17.69
N PRO A 341 16.74 -31.86 17.49
CA PRO A 341 17.14 -31.42 16.15
C PRO A 341 17.78 -32.57 15.37
N LEU A 342 17.22 -32.89 14.21
CA LEU A 342 17.82 -33.78 13.21
C LEU A 342 18.78 -32.97 12.33
N PHE A 343 20.05 -33.32 12.41
CA PHE A 343 21.10 -32.92 11.48
C PHE A 343 20.83 -33.50 10.09
N ILE A 344 20.88 -32.66 9.05
CA ILE A 344 21.01 -33.09 7.65
C ILE A 344 22.26 -32.40 7.07
N PRO A 345 23.14 -33.11 6.36
CA PRO A 345 24.42 -32.60 5.89
C PRO A 345 24.28 -31.80 4.59
N THR A 346 24.99 -30.67 4.52
CA THR A 346 25.10 -29.79 3.35
C THR A 346 26.31 -30.18 2.48
N LEU A 347 26.12 -30.28 1.17
CA LEU A 347 27.16 -30.28 0.12
C LEU A 347 26.50 -29.84 -1.22
N PRO A 348 27.27 -29.35 -2.21
CA PRO A 348 27.17 -27.98 -2.70
C PRO A 348 26.55 -27.91 -4.11
N SER A 349 25.75 -26.87 -4.36
CA SER A 349 25.29 -26.54 -5.71
C SER A 349 26.19 -25.44 -6.30
N THR A 350 26.87 -25.79 -7.38
CA THR A 350 27.55 -24.88 -8.29
C THR A 350 26.54 -24.38 -9.34
N SER A 351 26.22 -23.08 -9.32
CA SER A 351 25.57 -22.39 -10.42
C SER A 351 26.27 -21.04 -10.65
N PRO A 352 26.62 -20.68 -11.90
CA PRO A 352 27.24 -19.42 -12.24
C PRO A 352 26.19 -18.33 -12.49
N PHE A 353 26.61 -17.08 -12.26
CA PHE A 353 25.91 -15.80 -12.47
C PHE A 353 25.31 -15.16 -11.21
N GLU A 354 26.13 -14.23 -10.71
CA GLU A 354 25.96 -13.34 -9.57
C GLU A 354 24.84 -12.32 -9.81
N THR A 355 23.91 -12.24 -8.87
CA THR A 355 23.31 -10.96 -8.46
C THR A 355 23.51 -10.84 -6.96
N SER A 356 24.12 -9.72 -6.57
CA SER A 356 24.74 -9.50 -5.27
C SER A 356 23.73 -9.02 -4.23
N ASP A 357 23.38 -9.90 -3.29
CA ASP A 357 22.76 -9.55 -2.01
C ASP A 357 23.75 -9.78 -0.86
N PRO A 358 24.14 -8.76 -0.07
CA PRO A 358 24.92 -8.98 1.13
C PRO A 358 23.99 -9.26 2.33
N VAL A 359 23.91 -10.53 2.72
CA VAL A 359 23.46 -10.95 4.06
C VAL A 359 24.67 -11.02 4.98
N ILE A 360 24.74 -10.16 6.00
CA ILE A 360 25.73 -10.25 7.08
C ILE A 360 25.02 -10.66 8.37
N THR A 361 25.25 -11.91 8.79
CA THR A 361 24.98 -12.39 10.15
C THR A 361 26.09 -11.93 11.12
N PRO A 362 25.78 -11.70 12.41
CA PRO A 362 26.62 -10.96 13.34
C PRO A 362 27.54 -11.89 14.14
N GLN A 363 28.77 -11.44 14.42
CA GLN A 363 29.47 -11.88 15.63
C GLN A 363 30.18 -10.70 16.34
N PRO A 364 30.26 -10.77 17.68
CA PRO A 364 30.55 -9.64 18.55
C PRO A 364 32.04 -9.61 18.93
N LEU A 365 32.58 -8.44 19.28
CA LEU A 365 33.64 -8.24 20.28
C LEU A 365 33.97 -6.73 20.28
N SER A 366 33.62 -6.05 21.37
CA SER A 366 34.55 -5.70 22.45
C SER A 366 35.25 -4.36 22.24
N ILE A 367 34.89 -3.46 23.14
CA ILE A 367 35.42 -2.12 23.31
C ILE A 367 36.83 -2.23 23.86
N GLN A 368 37.83 -1.72 23.13
CA GLN A 368 39.03 -1.20 23.75
C GLN A 368 39.55 0.01 22.99
N SER A 369 39.69 1.08 23.76
CA SER A 369 40.11 2.41 23.37
C SER A 369 41.63 2.50 23.31
N SER A 370 42.19 3.18 22.30
CA SER A 370 43.08 4.33 22.53
C SER A 370 43.66 4.90 21.23
N SER A 371 43.33 6.17 21.01
CA SER A 371 44.20 7.30 20.65
C SER A 371 44.94 7.37 19.30
N GLN A 372 44.72 8.55 18.70
CA GLN A 372 45.60 9.35 17.83
C GLN A 372 45.48 9.17 16.30
N GLY A 373 44.84 10.16 15.69
CA GLY A 373 45.53 10.96 14.68
C GLY A 373 45.03 10.82 13.23
N SER A 374 44.29 11.83 12.81
CA SER A 374 44.11 12.31 11.43
C SER A 374 43.12 11.61 10.49
N ALA A 375 42.34 12.47 9.82
CA ALA A 375 41.47 12.26 8.65
C ALA A 375 40.26 11.33 8.80
N GLN A 376 39.10 11.90 9.17
CA GLN A 376 37.79 11.31 8.89
C GLN A 376 37.13 12.07 7.74
N THR A 377 37.18 11.47 6.55
CA THR A 377 36.15 11.63 5.51
C THR A 377 34.92 10.86 5.96
N SER A 378 33.93 11.58 6.49
CA SER A 378 32.59 11.05 6.72
C SER A 378 31.91 10.90 5.36
N GLN A 379 31.63 9.67 4.92
CA GLN A 379 30.71 9.42 3.81
C GLN A 379 29.29 9.79 4.26
N SER A 380 28.92 11.02 3.95
CA SER A 380 27.56 11.57 4.00
C SER A 380 26.85 11.20 2.69
N PHE A 381 25.76 10.44 2.76
CA PHE A 381 25.03 9.93 1.59
C PHE A 381 23.81 10.77 1.16
N PHE A 382 23.61 11.97 1.71
CA PHE A 382 22.61 12.90 1.19
C PHE A 382 23.21 14.29 0.99
N ASN A 383 23.81 14.47 -0.19
CA ASN A 383 24.09 15.79 -0.73
C ASN A 383 22.84 16.23 -1.51
N THR A 384 22.06 17.11 -0.91
CA THR A 384 20.98 17.84 -1.59
C THR A 384 21.60 18.82 -2.58
N SER A 385 21.60 18.47 -3.86
CA SER A 385 21.90 19.42 -4.93
C SER A 385 20.66 20.26 -5.26
N SER A 386 20.94 21.55 -5.48
CA SER A 386 20.08 22.61 -6.03
C SER A 386 18.92 23.09 -5.16
N GLN A 387 19.24 24.13 -4.39
CA GLN A 387 18.36 25.29 -4.16
C GLN A 387 17.59 25.64 -5.44
N THR A 388 16.30 25.31 -5.47
CA THR A 388 15.30 26.16 -6.09
C THR A 388 14.59 26.87 -4.95
N SER A 389 14.86 28.16 -4.84
CA SER A 389 14.12 29.11 -4.01
C SER A 389 12.67 29.20 -4.50
N SER A 390 11.83 28.22 -4.13
CA SER A 390 10.39 28.45 -3.99
C SER A 390 10.18 29.05 -2.62
N SER A 391 9.90 30.36 -2.58
CA SER A 391 9.47 31.08 -1.39
C SER A 391 8.44 30.24 -0.62
N GLU A 392 8.79 29.79 0.58
CA GLU A 392 7.81 29.37 1.59
C GLU A 392 6.93 30.60 1.87
N GLU A 393 5.79 30.71 1.17
CA GLU A 393 4.78 31.71 1.50
C GLU A 393 4.12 31.34 2.83
N PHE A 394 4.79 31.69 3.93
CA PHE A 394 4.14 31.83 5.23
C PHE A 394 2.90 32.71 5.07
N HIS A 395 1.75 32.27 5.61
CA HIS A 395 0.55 33.09 5.53
C HIS A 395 0.78 34.42 6.27
N PRO A 396 0.52 35.57 5.62
CA PRO A 396 0.86 36.91 6.15
C PRO A 396 0.27 37.18 7.54
N TYR A 397 -0.88 36.57 7.85
CA TYR A 397 -1.56 36.68 9.15
C TYR A 397 -0.81 35.99 10.29
N SER A 398 -0.21 34.82 10.05
CA SER A 398 0.56 34.09 11.07
C SER A 398 1.82 34.88 11.45
N LYS A 399 2.53 35.41 10.45
CA LYS A 399 3.72 36.23 10.67
C LYS A 399 3.38 37.54 11.38
N ALA A 400 2.29 38.20 10.98
CA ALA A 400 1.82 39.40 11.66
C ALA A 400 1.43 39.13 13.12
N PHE A 401 0.75 38.02 13.39
CA PHE A 401 0.36 37.60 14.73
C PHE A 401 1.57 37.36 15.64
N GLN A 402 2.54 36.55 15.17
CA GLN A 402 3.79 36.31 15.89
C GLN A 402 4.55 37.61 16.15
N SER A 403 4.65 38.48 15.14
CA SER A 403 5.36 39.76 15.23
C SER A 403 4.72 40.71 16.24
N ALA A 404 3.38 40.76 16.28
CA ALA A 404 2.63 41.55 17.25
C ALA A 404 2.85 41.05 18.69
N LEU A 405 2.85 39.73 18.89
CA LEU A 405 3.13 39.14 20.20
C LEU A 405 4.60 39.30 20.62
N ASP A 406 5.53 39.18 19.67
CA ASP A 406 6.95 39.43 19.90
C ASP A 406 7.23 40.86 20.33
N LYS A 407 6.49 41.82 19.75
CA LYS A 407 6.62 43.24 20.09
C LYS A 407 6.16 43.53 21.52
N ILE A 408 5.05 42.96 21.98
CA ILE A 408 4.57 43.21 23.35
C ILE A 408 5.43 42.51 24.43
N ILE A 409 6.17 41.46 24.08
CA ILE A 409 7.04 40.75 25.02
C ILE A 409 8.50 41.24 24.98
N SER A 410 8.88 42.12 24.04
CA SER A 410 10.28 42.53 23.83
C SER A 410 10.91 43.05 25.12
N ASP A 411 10.16 43.89 25.83
CA ASP A 411 10.66 44.63 27.00
C ASP A 411 10.26 43.96 28.33
N THR A 412 9.59 42.80 28.27
CA THR A 412 9.17 42.06 29.45
C THR A 412 10.36 41.36 30.12
N SER A 413 10.51 41.58 31.42
CA SER A 413 11.44 40.84 32.30
C SER A 413 10.75 39.77 33.15
N ASN A 414 9.42 39.70 33.11
CA ASN A 414 8.62 38.84 33.98
C ASN A 414 8.11 37.57 33.26
N PRO A 415 8.58 36.37 33.61
CA PRO A 415 8.11 35.12 32.99
C PRO A 415 6.63 34.84 33.28
N LYS A 416 6.07 35.34 34.39
CA LYS A 416 4.65 35.19 34.71
C LYS A 416 3.75 35.93 33.73
N PHE A 417 4.21 37.07 33.20
CA PHE A 417 3.47 37.79 32.17
C PHE A 417 3.35 36.94 30.89
N LEU A 418 4.43 36.26 30.48
CA LEU A 418 4.42 35.36 29.33
C LEU A 418 3.48 34.16 29.54
N ALA A 419 3.54 33.55 30.73
CA ALA A 419 2.64 32.47 31.13
C ALA A 419 1.16 32.92 31.10
N ASN A 420 0.87 34.10 31.66
CA ASN A 420 -0.48 34.67 31.66
C ASN A 420 -0.98 34.95 30.24
N LEU A 421 -0.12 35.50 29.37
CA LEU A 421 -0.45 35.78 27.97
C LEU A 421 -0.74 34.50 27.20
N LEU A 422 0.09 33.47 27.35
CA LEU A 422 -0.14 32.15 26.74
C LEU A 422 -1.41 31.47 27.29
N SER A 423 -1.71 31.65 28.57
CA SER A 423 -2.96 31.20 29.17
C SER A 423 -4.19 31.90 28.58
N LEU A 424 -4.11 33.16 28.15
CA LEU A 424 -5.21 33.83 27.44
C LEU A 424 -5.44 33.21 26.06
N ILE A 425 -4.37 32.87 25.36
CA ILE A 425 -4.46 32.18 24.07
C ILE A 425 -5.12 30.80 24.28
N ALA A 426 -4.73 30.06 25.32
CA ALA A 426 -5.39 28.81 25.70
C ALA A 426 -6.89 28.99 26.01
N ASP A 427 -7.25 30.07 26.72
CA ASP A 427 -8.65 30.41 27.02
C ASP A 427 -9.47 30.71 25.76
N PHE A 428 -8.87 31.28 24.72
CA PHE A 428 -9.57 31.52 23.46
C PHE A 428 -10.04 30.21 22.82
N PHE A 429 -9.16 29.21 22.73
CA PHE A 429 -9.50 27.89 22.22
C PHE A 429 -10.41 27.11 23.16
N GLY A 430 -10.17 27.19 24.48
CA GLY A 430 -11.01 26.53 25.49
C GLY A 430 -12.46 27.05 25.53
N LYS A 431 -12.71 28.28 25.05
CA LYS A 431 -14.04 28.86 24.87
C LYS A 431 -14.66 28.61 23.50
N TYR A 432 -14.01 27.83 22.64
CA TYR A 432 -14.47 27.50 21.29
C TYR A 432 -14.70 28.71 20.39
N LYS A 433 -13.87 29.76 20.54
CA LYS A 433 -14.00 31.00 19.78
C LYS A 433 -13.30 30.97 18.41
N ALA A 434 -12.51 29.93 18.14
CA ALA A 434 -11.79 29.78 16.88
C ALA A 434 -12.72 29.39 15.74
N ALA A 435 -12.77 30.20 14.69
CA ALA A 435 -13.68 29.99 13.57
C ALA A 435 -13.17 28.85 12.66
N GLY A 436 -13.99 27.81 12.49
CA GLY A 436 -13.67 26.70 11.59
C GLY A 436 -12.80 25.59 12.22
N ILE A 437 -12.33 25.77 13.45
CA ILE A 437 -11.67 24.69 14.19
C ILE A 437 -12.73 23.81 14.85
N GLN A 438 -12.65 22.50 14.61
CA GLN A 438 -13.54 21.55 15.26
C GLN A 438 -13.35 21.57 16.78
N LYS A 439 -14.45 21.36 17.52
CA LYS A 439 -14.48 21.40 18.99
C LYS A 439 -13.39 20.52 19.62
N GLN A 440 -13.16 19.33 19.07
CA GLN A 440 -12.15 18.38 19.56
C GLN A 440 -10.73 18.95 19.42
N ASN A 441 -10.40 19.52 18.27
CA ASN A 441 -9.09 20.12 18.03
C ASN A 441 -8.88 21.35 18.92
N ALA A 442 -9.91 22.17 19.12
CA ALA A 442 -9.84 23.31 20.04
C ALA A 442 -9.58 22.89 21.51
N ILE A 443 -10.13 21.75 21.95
CA ILE A 443 -9.86 21.18 23.28
C ILE A 443 -8.40 20.74 23.41
N VAL A 444 -7.86 20.09 22.38
CA VAL A 444 -6.45 19.63 22.36
C VAL A 444 -5.50 20.82 22.33
N LEU A 445 -5.73 21.80 21.46
CA LEU A 445 -4.95 23.05 21.40
C LEU A 445 -4.93 23.77 22.75
N ALA A 446 -6.10 23.93 23.38
CA ALA A 446 -6.19 24.56 24.70
C ALA A 446 -5.40 23.76 25.74
N PHE A 447 -5.52 22.43 25.72
CA PHE A 447 -4.81 21.55 26.64
C PHE A 447 -3.29 21.66 26.48
N ASP A 448 -2.77 21.62 25.26
CA ASP A 448 -1.32 21.77 24.98
C ASP A 448 -0.80 23.11 25.44
N LEU A 449 -1.51 24.19 25.12
CA LEU A 449 -1.14 25.54 25.53
C LEU A 449 -1.07 25.66 27.06
N TYR A 450 -2.03 25.08 27.79
CA TYR A 450 -1.94 25.06 29.26
C TYR A 450 -0.76 24.23 29.79
N GLN A 451 -0.35 23.16 29.11
CA GLN A 451 0.87 22.43 29.47
C GLN A 451 2.11 23.30 29.28
N GLN A 452 2.19 24.06 28.18
CA GLN A 452 3.29 24.98 27.91
C GLN A 452 3.31 26.16 28.92
N VAL A 453 2.14 26.64 29.36
CA VAL A 453 2.04 27.62 30.46
C VAL A 453 2.73 27.11 31.72
N LEU A 454 2.51 25.84 32.10
CA LEU A 454 3.16 25.25 33.27
C LEU A 454 4.67 25.00 33.09
N LYS A 455 5.19 24.98 31.85
CA LYS A 455 6.65 24.98 31.63
C LYS A 455 7.28 26.33 31.92
N ILE A 456 6.56 27.42 31.63
CA ILE A 456 7.00 28.80 31.88
C ILE A 456 6.81 29.18 33.36
N ASP A 457 5.63 28.92 33.92
CA ASP A 457 5.30 29.13 35.34
C ASP A 457 4.62 27.88 35.93
N PRO A 458 5.38 26.99 36.61
CA PRO A 458 4.84 25.77 37.22
C PRO A 458 3.79 26.02 38.30
N THR A 459 3.75 27.23 38.86
CA THR A 459 2.80 27.62 39.93
C THR A 459 1.55 28.31 39.38
N HIS A 460 1.37 28.34 38.06
CA HIS A 460 0.28 29.06 37.42
C HIS A 460 -1.09 28.39 37.69
N ASN A 461 -1.78 28.91 38.72
CA ASN A 461 -3.01 28.35 39.28
C ASN A 461 -4.09 28.05 38.22
N ARG A 462 -4.33 28.98 37.29
CA ARG A 462 -5.37 28.83 36.26
C ARG A 462 -5.07 27.67 35.32
N ALA A 463 -3.81 27.47 34.95
CA ALA A 463 -3.41 26.38 34.05
C ALA A 463 -3.52 25.02 34.75
N CYS A 464 -3.13 24.93 36.03
CA CYS A 464 -3.34 23.75 36.85
C CYS A 464 -4.82 23.35 36.92
N ILE A 465 -5.71 24.30 37.23
CA ILE A 465 -7.15 24.08 37.30
C ILE A 465 -7.68 23.63 35.92
N LYS A 466 -7.33 24.35 34.85
CA LYS A 466 -7.85 24.06 33.51
C LYS A 466 -7.37 22.72 32.96
N LEU A 467 -6.14 22.32 33.22
CA LEU A 467 -5.65 20.99 32.85
C LEU A 467 -6.43 19.90 33.59
N GLN A 468 -6.68 20.06 34.89
CA GLN A 468 -7.48 19.11 35.66
C GLN A 468 -8.92 19.05 35.13
N GLU A 469 -9.57 20.20 34.93
CA GLU A 469 -10.93 20.29 34.37
C GLU A 469 -11.02 19.60 33.01
N SER A 470 -10.13 19.93 32.07
CA SER A 470 -10.11 19.32 30.72
C SER A 470 -9.88 17.82 30.78
N SER A 471 -9.08 17.34 31.75
CA SER A 471 -8.84 15.90 31.93
C SER A 471 -10.06 15.15 32.44
N ILE A 472 -10.89 15.81 33.25
CA ILE A 472 -12.12 15.24 33.81
C ILE A 472 -13.24 15.32 32.77
N GLN A 473 -13.48 16.51 32.22
CA GLN A 473 -14.59 16.80 31.30
C GLN A 473 -14.41 16.12 29.93
N HIS A 474 -13.18 15.97 29.48
CA HIS A 474 -12.86 15.39 28.16
C HIS A 474 -12.02 14.13 28.29
N ARG A 475 -12.30 13.29 29.30
CA ARG A 475 -11.52 12.08 29.60
C ARG A 475 -11.32 11.14 28.40
N SER A 476 -12.32 10.98 27.53
CA SER A 476 -12.21 10.14 26.33
C SER A 476 -11.24 10.68 25.29
N LEU A 477 -11.06 12.01 25.23
CA LEU A 477 -10.17 12.68 24.29
C LEU A 477 -8.78 12.92 24.91
N ILE A 478 -8.75 13.53 26.09
CA ILE A 478 -7.53 13.93 26.82
C ILE A 478 -6.87 12.74 27.54
N GLY A 479 -7.65 11.75 27.98
CA GLY A 479 -7.12 10.57 28.67
C GLY A 479 -6.08 9.84 27.84
N PRO A 480 -6.43 9.35 26.63
CA PRO A 480 -5.46 8.78 25.71
C PRO A 480 -4.36 9.77 25.35
N TYR A 481 -4.71 11.04 25.07
CA TYR A 481 -3.79 12.10 24.68
C TYR A 481 -2.64 12.33 25.69
N LYS A 482 -2.92 12.29 26.99
CA LYS A 482 -1.91 12.41 28.06
C LYS A 482 -0.85 11.32 28.04
N PHE A 483 -1.19 10.11 27.60
CA PHE A 483 -0.24 9.02 27.46
C PHE A 483 0.67 9.21 26.24
N PHE A 484 0.19 9.92 25.21
CA PHE A 484 0.97 10.24 24.00
C PHE A 484 1.95 11.40 24.22
N ASN A 485 1.57 12.42 24.98
CA ASN A 485 2.47 13.53 25.34
C ASN A 485 3.36 13.16 26.54
N GLY A 486 3.75 11.87 26.60
CA GLY A 486 4.15 11.12 27.79
C GLY A 486 5.03 11.92 28.73
N ALA A 487 4.66 11.94 30.01
CA ALA A 487 5.35 12.56 31.14
C ALA A 487 6.65 13.28 30.74
N GLN A 488 6.53 14.42 30.03
CA GLN A 488 7.68 15.27 29.83
C GLN A 488 8.08 15.61 31.25
N ASN A 489 9.25 15.13 31.68
CA ASN A 489 9.85 15.60 32.92
C ASN A 489 9.80 17.12 32.81
N HIS A 490 8.88 17.72 33.57
CA HIS A 490 8.64 19.15 33.58
C HIS A 490 9.83 19.76 34.28
N THR A 491 10.98 19.77 33.61
CA THR A 491 12.14 20.53 34.05
C THR A 491 11.71 21.97 33.87
N ALA A 492 11.15 22.51 34.95
CA ALA A 492 10.64 23.86 34.99
C ALA A 492 11.71 24.81 34.44
N VAL A 493 11.37 25.57 33.40
CA VAL A 493 12.26 26.58 32.81
C VAL A 493 12.34 27.84 33.70
N ALA A 494 11.70 27.77 34.87
CA ALA A 494 11.09 28.86 35.64
C ALA A 494 12.04 29.94 36.19
N THR A 495 13.35 29.87 35.97
CA THR A 495 14.29 30.86 36.54
C THR A 495 14.93 31.80 35.52
N GLN A 496 14.89 31.52 34.21
CA GLN A 496 15.51 32.39 33.21
C GLN A 496 14.50 32.98 32.22
N ILE A 497 14.40 34.31 32.18
CA ILE A 497 13.51 35.05 31.27
C ILE A 497 13.82 34.77 29.79
N SER A 498 15.09 34.55 29.43
CA SER A 498 15.51 34.18 28.07
C SER A 498 14.90 32.85 27.64
N ALA A 499 14.96 31.84 28.50
CA ALA A 499 14.42 30.51 28.25
C ALA A 499 12.88 30.53 28.26
N ALA A 500 12.26 31.35 29.11
CA ALA A 500 10.81 31.59 29.08
C ALA A 500 10.36 32.27 27.77
N LYS A 501 11.10 33.26 27.27
CA LYS A 501 10.83 33.90 25.96
C LYS A 501 11.00 32.93 24.80
N ALA A 502 12.04 32.08 24.84
CA ALA A 502 12.25 31.05 23.82
C ALA A 502 11.10 30.04 23.80
N CYS A 503 10.70 29.52 24.97
CA CYS A 503 9.56 28.61 25.10
C CYS A 503 8.25 29.25 24.62
N PHE A 504 8.00 30.52 24.96
CA PHE A 504 6.84 31.26 24.49
C PHE A 504 6.83 31.40 22.96
N LYS A 505 7.93 31.85 22.35
CA LYS A 505 8.07 32.00 20.89
C LYS A 505 7.87 30.67 20.16
N GLN A 506 8.55 29.62 20.62
CA GLN A 506 8.40 28.29 20.06
C GLN A 506 6.94 27.81 20.13
N THR A 507 6.27 28.04 21.27
CA THR A 507 4.86 27.65 21.42
C THR A 507 3.95 28.43 20.46
N LEU A 508 4.24 29.71 20.21
CA LEU A 508 3.49 30.51 19.24
C LEU A 508 3.70 30.03 17.81
N GLU A 509 4.94 29.68 17.45
CA GLU A 509 5.28 29.12 16.14
C GLU A 509 4.55 27.79 15.92
N GLU A 510 4.66 26.86 16.87
CA GLU A 510 3.95 25.59 16.86
C GLU A 510 2.43 25.79 16.74
N LEU A 511 1.86 26.73 17.50
CA LEU A 511 0.44 27.07 17.41
C LEU A 511 0.07 27.57 16.01
N THR A 512 0.83 28.49 15.44
CA THR A 512 0.54 29.01 14.10
C THR A 512 0.64 27.93 13.03
N VAL A 513 1.65 27.05 13.10
CA VAL A 513 1.78 25.91 12.18
C VAL A 513 0.61 24.94 12.32
N GLN A 514 0.16 24.67 13.56
CA GLN A 514 -1.03 23.85 13.80
C GLN A 514 -2.29 24.51 13.25
N LEU A 515 -2.46 25.82 13.40
CA LEU A 515 -3.60 26.56 12.84
C LEU A 515 -3.58 26.56 11.31
N GLU A 516 -2.42 26.78 10.69
CA GLU A 516 -2.24 26.70 9.25
C GLU A 516 -2.57 25.30 8.75
N SER A 517 -2.10 24.25 9.43
CA SER A 517 -2.41 22.87 9.10
C SER A 517 -3.89 22.54 9.24
N LEU A 518 -4.55 23.03 10.30
CA LEU A 518 -5.97 22.80 10.55
C LEU A 518 -6.89 23.58 9.61
N LEU A 519 -6.45 24.72 9.09
CA LEU A 519 -7.24 25.64 8.28
C LEU A 519 -6.68 25.87 6.87
N MET A 520 -5.80 24.97 6.40
CA MET A 520 -5.09 25.08 5.11
C MET A 520 -6.05 25.29 3.92
N ASN A 521 -7.21 24.61 3.95
CA ASN A 521 -8.23 24.72 2.90
C ASN A 521 -9.23 25.87 3.09
N GLN A 522 -9.09 26.64 4.17
CA GLN A 522 -10.02 27.69 4.55
C GLN A 522 -9.22 28.94 4.97
N PRO A 523 -8.41 29.54 4.07
CA PRO A 523 -7.56 30.69 4.40
C PRO A 523 -8.37 31.88 4.94
N GLY A 524 -9.62 32.04 4.49
CA GLY A 524 -10.56 33.02 5.05
C GLY A 524 -10.90 32.76 6.52
N LYS A 525 -11.04 31.49 6.95
CA LYS A 525 -11.28 31.14 8.36
C LYS A 525 -10.02 31.22 9.20
N MET A 526 -8.85 30.97 8.61
CA MET A 526 -7.57 31.21 9.27
C MET A 526 -7.40 32.69 9.61
N ARG A 527 -7.63 33.57 8.63
CA ARG A 527 -7.71 35.02 8.84
C ARG A 527 -8.68 35.38 9.96
N ILE A 528 -9.94 34.94 9.87
CA ILE A 528 -10.97 35.25 10.88
C ILE A 528 -10.53 34.75 12.27
N THR A 529 -9.91 33.58 12.37
CA THR A 529 -9.47 33.03 13.65
C THR A 529 -8.35 33.85 14.28
N ILE A 530 -7.34 34.25 13.49
CA ILE A 530 -6.25 35.10 13.96
C ILE A 530 -6.78 36.49 14.34
N ASP A 531 -7.65 37.08 13.53
CA ASP A 531 -8.27 38.38 13.82
C ASP A 531 -9.07 38.32 15.13
N LEU A 532 -9.89 37.27 15.31
CA LEU A 532 -10.64 37.05 16.55
C LEU A 532 -9.74 36.81 17.75
N LEU A 533 -8.59 36.15 17.56
CA LEU A 533 -7.62 35.91 18.61
C LEU A 533 -6.93 37.22 19.04
N ILE A 534 -6.49 38.05 18.10
CA ILE A 534 -5.95 39.39 18.39
C ILE A 534 -6.98 40.26 19.12
N CYS A 535 -8.21 40.36 18.59
CA CYS A 535 -9.28 41.13 19.24
C CYS A 535 -9.58 40.61 20.65
N PHE A 536 -9.55 39.28 20.85
CA PHE A 536 -9.76 38.69 22.16
C PHE A 536 -8.64 39.08 23.13
N ILE A 537 -7.37 38.98 22.73
CA ILE A 537 -6.22 39.35 23.58
C ILE A 537 -6.27 40.85 23.90
N GLU A 538 -6.54 41.70 22.91
CA GLU A 538 -6.70 43.14 23.07
C GLU A 538 -7.78 43.47 24.12
N GLU A 539 -8.96 42.85 24.01
CA GLU A 539 -10.05 43.05 24.97
C GLU A 539 -9.65 42.64 26.39
N GLN A 540 -8.92 41.53 26.54
CA GLN A 540 -8.44 41.06 27.84
C GLN A 540 -7.37 41.99 28.43
N LEU A 541 -6.47 42.54 27.61
CA LEU A 541 -5.47 43.53 28.03
C LEU A 541 -6.13 44.84 28.49
N ARG A 542 -7.16 45.32 27.77
CA ARG A 542 -7.94 46.51 28.16
C ARG A 542 -8.70 46.30 29.47
N LYS A 543 -9.13 45.07 29.76
CA LYS A 543 -9.77 44.73 31.05
C LYS A 543 -8.78 44.53 32.19
N GLY A 544 -7.48 44.52 31.90
CA GLY A 544 -6.44 44.25 32.89
C GLY A 544 -6.38 42.79 33.33
N ALA A 545 -6.89 41.86 32.53
CA ALA A 545 -7.03 40.44 32.90
C ALA A 545 -5.70 39.77 33.29
N ILE A 546 -4.58 40.25 32.73
CA ILE A 546 -3.24 39.73 33.01
C ILE A 546 -2.26 40.76 33.60
N THR A 547 -2.63 42.03 33.64
CA THR A 547 -1.81 43.16 34.13
C THR A 547 -2.31 43.76 35.44
N LEU A 548 -3.40 43.23 36.04
CA LEU A 548 -4.11 43.73 37.22
C LEU A 548 -4.82 45.08 37.03
N THR A 549 -4.27 45.97 36.20
CA THR A 549 -4.90 47.20 35.74
C THR A 549 -5.05 47.20 34.21
N PRO A 550 -6.08 47.87 33.67
CA PRO A 550 -6.22 48.11 32.23
C PRO A 550 -4.91 48.61 31.60
N ASN A 551 -4.36 47.87 30.64
CA ASN A 551 -3.16 48.28 29.94
C ASN A 551 -3.49 48.62 28.48
N LEU A 552 -3.94 49.87 28.28
CA LEU A 552 -4.31 50.39 26.95
C LEU A 552 -3.12 50.49 26.01
N GLU A 553 -1.92 50.68 26.55
CA GLU A 553 -0.69 50.82 25.78
C GLU A 553 -0.28 49.50 25.12
N LEU A 554 -0.25 48.40 25.90
CA LEU A 554 0.01 47.07 25.34
C LEU A 554 -1.07 46.61 24.37
N ALA A 555 -2.34 46.91 24.67
CA ALA A 555 -3.45 46.60 23.78
C ALA A 555 -3.30 47.33 22.43
N LYS A 556 -2.97 48.63 22.47
CA LYS A 556 -2.72 49.41 21.27
C LYS A 556 -1.48 48.92 20.51
N MET A 557 -0.39 48.62 21.23
CA MET A 557 0.84 48.11 20.64
C MET A 557 0.62 46.79 19.90
N LEU A 558 -0.17 45.88 20.46
CA LEU A 558 -0.54 44.62 19.82
C LEU A 558 -1.27 44.85 18.49
N THR A 559 -2.34 45.63 18.50
CA THR A 559 -3.19 45.88 17.32
C THR A 559 -2.45 46.68 16.26
N ASP A 560 -1.75 47.76 16.65
CA ASP A 560 -0.98 48.59 15.71
C ASP A 560 0.13 47.77 15.03
N THR A 561 0.85 46.94 15.78
CA THR A 561 1.93 46.10 15.19
C THR A 561 1.36 45.05 14.24
N PHE A 562 0.24 44.41 14.61
CA PHE A 562 -0.43 43.43 13.77
C PHE A 562 -0.90 44.05 12.44
N GLU A 563 -1.56 45.21 12.49
CA GLU A 563 -2.03 45.91 11.29
C GLU A 563 -0.89 46.42 10.39
N ILE A 564 0.19 46.95 11.00
CA ILE A 564 1.36 47.41 10.25
C ILE A 564 2.01 46.25 9.51
N GLU A 565 2.24 45.12 10.18
CA GLU A 565 2.89 43.96 9.57
C GLU A 565 2.02 43.35 8.45
N LEU A 566 0.69 43.32 8.64
CA LEU A 566 -0.24 42.94 7.57
C LEU A 566 -0.17 43.88 6.36
N LYS A 567 -0.14 45.20 6.56
CA LYS A 567 -0.02 46.19 5.48
C LYS A 567 1.30 46.04 4.72
N ASN A 568 2.40 45.79 5.44
CA ASN A 568 3.72 45.55 4.85
C ASN A 568 3.75 44.26 4.02
N SER A 569 3.05 43.22 4.48
CA SER A 569 2.97 41.94 3.75
C SER A 569 2.08 41.98 2.51
N ALA A 570 1.08 42.88 2.46
CA ALA A 570 0.16 43.04 1.33
C ALA A 570 0.73 43.89 0.17
N TYR A 571 1.80 44.67 0.42
CA TYR A 571 2.48 45.50 -0.58
C TYR A 571 4.01 45.32 -0.53
N PRO A 572 4.56 44.24 -1.12
CA PRO A 572 6.01 44.00 -1.09
C PRO A 572 6.85 45.02 -1.89
N GLY A 573 6.22 45.94 -2.64
CA GLY A 573 6.89 46.75 -3.68
C GLY A 573 6.80 48.27 -3.58
N ALA A 574 6.28 48.87 -2.50
CA ALA A 574 6.07 50.32 -2.43
C ALA A 574 7.04 51.09 -1.51
N ILE A 575 7.98 50.43 -0.82
CA ILE A 575 8.94 51.09 0.07
C ILE A 575 10.37 50.88 -0.46
N LEU A 576 10.62 51.36 -1.67
CA LEU A 576 11.97 51.59 -2.19
C LEU A 576 11.97 52.72 -3.22
N GLU A 577 11.28 53.82 -2.92
CA GLU A 577 11.61 55.14 -3.47
C GLU A 577 11.41 56.19 -2.37
N LYS A 578 12.51 56.88 -2.06
CA LYS A 578 12.73 57.92 -1.02
C LYS A 578 13.11 57.41 0.38
N PHE A 579 14.37 57.03 0.52
CA PHE A 579 15.37 57.88 1.19
C PHE A 579 16.76 57.64 0.59
#